data_AF-A0A1Y2U4Y3-F1
#
_entry.id   AF-A0A1Y2U4Y3-F1
#
_cell.length_a   1.000
_cell.length_b   1.000
_cell.length_c   1.000
_cell.angle_alpha   90.00
_cell.angle_beta   90.00
_cell.angle_gamma   90.00
#
_symmetry.space_group_name_H-M   'P 1'
#
loop_
_entity.id
_entity.type
_entity.pdbx_description
1 polymer ?
#
loop_
_entity_poly.entity_id
_entity_poly.type
_entity_poly.pdbx_seq_one_letter_code
_entity_poly.pdbx_strand_id
1 'polypeptide(L)'
;MSSLPTGPVYFGPFEVTSQVFLTTTHSFALVNLKPLLPGHVLVCPRKPHQRLTELTAPELTDLFQAVQRVQRMLARHYFTSLSPSPSKSASSPSSEQNGINHDKSKDDPADGSPEAGSFNIAIQDGAEAGQTVAHVHVHVIPRIRGATAKEGPGPGDQIYEAMAAEEGNVGGALWDREMKKLMLRLGARPEPGGSFPSIEDSERHPRSAEEMEAEAKLFRSVLEQMGDAEHGARQ
;
A
#
# COMPACT_ATOMS: atom_id res chain seq x y z
N MET A 1 -12.56 3.36 -16.56
CA MET A 1 -11.55 2.62 -17.36
C MET A 1 -10.20 2.85 -16.71
N SER A 2 -9.41 1.78 -16.47
CA SER A 2 -8.00 1.93 -16.06
C SER A 2 -7.22 2.31 -17.32
N SER A 3 -6.55 3.45 -17.33
CA SER A 3 -5.61 3.79 -18.41
C SER A 3 -4.22 3.92 -17.83
N LEU A 4 -3.21 3.54 -18.60
CA LEU A 4 -1.84 3.92 -18.30
C LEU A 4 -1.72 5.45 -18.30
N PRO A 5 -0.81 6.03 -17.49
CA PRO A 5 -0.60 7.46 -17.50
C PRO A 5 -0.19 7.93 -18.91
N THR A 6 -0.93 8.90 -19.45
CA THR A 6 -0.69 9.50 -20.78
C THR A 6 0.43 10.55 -20.77
N GLY A 7 1.12 10.73 -19.63
CA GLY A 7 2.20 11.68 -19.42
C GLY A 7 2.87 11.45 -18.06
N PRO A 8 3.90 12.25 -17.70
CA PRO A 8 4.61 12.08 -16.44
C PRO A 8 3.67 12.29 -15.24
N VAL A 9 3.82 11.45 -14.22
CA VAL A 9 3.06 11.53 -12.97
C VAL A 9 4.02 11.90 -11.84
N TYR A 10 3.60 12.87 -11.04
CA TYR A 10 4.40 13.39 -9.93
C TYR A 10 3.71 13.15 -8.58
N PHE A 11 4.50 12.74 -7.60
CA PHE A 11 4.12 12.69 -6.20
C PHE A 11 4.94 13.74 -5.44
N GLY A 12 4.34 14.92 -5.22
CA GLY A 12 5.10 16.08 -4.75
C GLY A 12 6.09 16.50 -5.83
N PRO A 13 7.38 16.70 -5.50
CA PRO A 13 8.41 17.02 -6.50
C PRO A 13 8.94 15.80 -7.25
N PHE A 14 8.56 14.58 -6.86
CA PHE A 14 9.19 13.35 -7.37
C PHE A 14 8.42 12.78 -8.56
N GLU A 15 9.11 12.47 -9.65
CA GLU A 15 8.50 11.72 -10.75
C GLU A 15 8.36 10.24 -10.37
N VAL A 16 7.15 9.71 -10.53
CA VAL A 16 6.75 8.36 -10.11
C VAL A 16 6.09 7.55 -11.23
N THR A 17 6.17 8.00 -12.47
CA THR A 17 5.43 7.47 -13.63
C THR A 17 5.48 5.94 -13.75
N SER A 18 6.65 5.32 -13.63
CA SER A 18 6.80 3.86 -13.75
C SER A 18 6.34 3.06 -12.53
N GLN A 19 6.12 3.72 -11.39
CA GLN A 19 5.58 3.11 -10.16
C GLN A 19 4.04 3.11 -10.13
N VAL A 20 3.38 3.82 -11.05
CA VAL A 20 1.92 3.97 -11.10
C VAL A 20 1.28 2.73 -11.73
N PHE A 21 0.30 2.15 -11.05
CA PHE A 21 -0.46 0.99 -11.53
C PHE A 21 -1.93 1.29 -11.79
N LEU A 22 -2.45 2.44 -11.35
CA LEU A 22 -3.81 2.89 -11.62
C LEU A 22 -3.81 4.39 -11.89
N THR A 23 -4.54 4.83 -12.91
CA THR A 23 -4.95 6.23 -13.05
C THR A 23 -6.46 6.32 -13.27
N THR A 24 -7.03 7.39 -12.73
CA THR A 24 -8.44 7.79 -12.91
C THR A 24 -8.48 9.25 -13.36
N THR A 25 -9.68 9.83 -13.40
CA THR A 25 -9.88 11.23 -13.79
C THR A 25 -9.14 12.18 -12.84
N HIS A 26 -9.21 11.93 -11.53
CA HIS A 26 -8.64 12.83 -10.52
C HIS A 26 -7.58 12.18 -9.64
N SER A 27 -7.30 10.88 -9.77
CA SER A 27 -6.40 10.16 -8.87
C SER A 27 -5.43 9.24 -9.62
N PHE A 28 -4.40 8.80 -8.90
CA PHE A 28 -3.51 7.73 -9.31
C PHE A 28 -3.13 6.87 -8.10
N ALA A 29 -2.73 5.63 -8.34
CA ALA A 29 -2.19 4.76 -7.31
C ALA A 29 -0.80 4.25 -7.72
N LEU A 30 0.10 4.20 -6.75
CA LEU A 30 1.50 3.81 -6.93
C LEU A 30 1.97 2.86 -5.81
N VAL A 31 2.96 2.05 -6.14
CA VAL A 31 3.62 1.18 -5.16
C VAL A 31 4.55 1.98 -4.24
N ASN A 32 4.65 1.59 -2.97
CA ASN A 32 5.43 2.36 -1.98
C ASN A 32 6.94 2.02 -2.04
N LEU A 33 7.83 3.00 -1.97
CA LEU A 33 9.28 2.76 -2.01
C LEU A 33 9.81 1.99 -0.78
N LYS A 34 9.24 2.25 0.40
CA LYS A 34 9.50 1.54 1.66
C LYS A 34 8.18 1.00 2.22
N PRO A 35 7.69 -0.15 1.73
CA PRO A 35 6.42 -0.70 2.20
C PRO A 35 6.56 -1.21 3.63
N LEU A 36 5.70 -0.73 4.53
CA LEU A 36 5.61 -1.23 5.91
C LEU A 36 5.25 -2.72 5.98
N LEU A 37 4.37 -3.16 5.09
CA LEU A 37 3.93 -4.55 4.94
C LEU A 37 3.77 -4.88 3.44
N PRO A 38 3.82 -6.16 3.03
CA PRO A 38 3.52 -6.55 1.65
C PRO A 38 2.19 -5.97 1.17
N GLY A 39 2.17 -5.42 -0.04
CA GLY A 39 0.98 -4.80 -0.62
C GLY A 39 0.67 -3.40 -0.13
N HIS A 40 1.54 -2.77 0.68
CA HIS A 40 1.40 -1.36 1.06
C HIS A 40 1.58 -0.46 -0.19
N VAL A 41 0.49 0.17 -0.60
CA VAL A 41 0.43 1.10 -1.74
C VAL A 41 -0.12 2.46 -1.30
N LEU A 42 0.04 3.45 -2.17
CA LEU A 42 -0.47 4.81 -1.99
C LEU A 42 -1.51 5.14 -3.06
N VAL A 43 -2.55 5.89 -2.68
CA VAL A 43 -3.53 6.49 -3.62
C VAL A 43 -3.52 8.00 -3.42
N CYS A 44 -3.28 8.75 -4.49
CA CYS A 44 -3.05 10.19 -4.45
C CYS A 44 -3.96 10.90 -5.46
N PRO A 45 -4.40 12.14 -5.21
CA PRO A 45 -5.00 12.98 -6.25
C PRO A 45 -3.95 13.30 -7.32
N ARG A 46 -4.36 13.56 -8.56
CA ARG A 46 -3.46 13.96 -9.66
C ARG A 46 -2.97 15.38 -9.49
N LYS A 47 -3.85 16.25 -9.01
CA LYS A 47 -3.48 17.62 -8.65
C LYS A 47 -2.84 17.59 -7.25
N PRO A 48 -1.61 18.10 -7.09
CA PRO A 48 -0.96 18.13 -5.79
C PRO A 48 -1.68 19.12 -4.87
N HIS A 49 -2.33 18.55 -3.85
CA HIS A 49 -2.93 19.26 -2.72
C HIS A 49 -2.14 18.90 -1.46
N GLN A 50 -1.86 19.86 -0.59
CA GLN A 50 -1.11 19.59 0.64
C GLN A 50 -2.02 18.98 1.71
N ARG A 51 -3.27 19.47 1.77
CA ARG A 51 -4.23 19.11 2.81
C ARG A 51 -5.49 18.49 2.22
N LEU A 52 -6.12 17.59 2.96
CA LEU A 52 -7.40 16.99 2.57
C LEU A 52 -8.49 18.04 2.33
N THR A 53 -8.46 19.15 3.06
CA THR A 53 -9.43 20.26 2.95
C THR A 53 -9.34 21.03 1.65
N GLU A 54 -8.28 20.86 0.86
CA GLU A 54 -8.10 21.51 -0.45
C GLU A 54 -8.75 20.74 -1.60
N LEU A 55 -9.13 19.48 -1.37
CA LEU A 55 -9.76 18.65 -2.40
C LEU A 55 -11.18 19.13 -2.66
N THR A 56 -11.53 19.23 -3.94
CA THR A 56 -12.92 19.42 -4.37
C THR A 56 -13.74 18.15 -4.16
N ALA A 57 -15.07 18.28 -4.08
CA ALA A 57 -15.95 17.12 -3.92
C ALA A 57 -15.77 16.04 -5.02
N PRO A 58 -15.57 16.37 -6.31
CA PRO A 58 -15.24 15.38 -7.34
C PRO A 58 -13.89 14.69 -7.10
N GLU A 59 -12.85 15.42 -6.70
CA GLU A 59 -11.54 14.84 -6.39
C GLU A 59 -11.60 13.92 -5.18
N LEU A 60 -12.28 14.32 -4.10
CA LEU A 60 -12.47 13.50 -2.91
C LEU A 60 -13.26 12.21 -3.23
N THR A 61 -14.31 12.34 -4.03
CA THR A 61 -15.13 11.20 -4.46
C THR A 61 -14.32 10.21 -5.28
N ASP A 62 -13.59 10.71 -6.30
CA ASP A 62 -12.74 9.87 -7.15
C ASP A 62 -11.59 9.24 -6.37
N LEU A 63 -11.00 9.95 -5.41
CA LEU A 63 -9.94 9.44 -4.53
C LEU A 63 -10.40 8.21 -3.75
N PHE A 64 -11.55 8.29 -3.06
CA PHE A 64 -12.04 7.17 -2.26
C PHE A 64 -12.67 6.06 -3.12
N GLN A 65 -13.20 6.37 -4.30
CA GLN A 65 -13.55 5.33 -5.28
C GLN A 65 -12.30 4.57 -5.77
N ALA A 66 -11.19 5.28 -5.99
CA ALA A 66 -9.91 4.66 -6.32
C ALA A 66 -9.40 3.79 -5.15
N VAL A 67 -9.47 4.26 -3.90
CA VAL A 67 -9.12 3.46 -2.70
C VAL A 67 -9.92 2.16 -2.66
N GLN A 68 -11.25 2.22 -2.82
CA GLN A 68 -12.08 1.01 -2.85
C GLN A 68 -11.67 0.05 -3.97
N ARG A 69 -11.36 0.58 -5.15
CA ARG A 69 -10.89 -0.23 -6.28
C ARG A 69 -9.55 -0.90 -6.00
N VAL A 70 -8.62 -0.18 -5.37
CA VAL A 70 -7.32 -0.71 -4.95
C VAL A 70 -7.49 -1.78 -3.86
N GLN A 71 -8.38 -1.59 -2.88
CA GLN A 71 -8.67 -2.63 -1.87
C GLN A 71 -9.18 -3.92 -2.51
N ARG A 72 -10.14 -3.84 -3.46
CA ARG A 72 -10.63 -5.03 -4.16
C ARG A 72 -9.53 -5.74 -4.95
N MET A 73 -8.65 -4.98 -5.61
CA MET A 73 -7.49 -5.52 -6.32
C MET A 73 -6.54 -6.24 -5.36
N LEU A 74 -6.15 -5.58 -4.25
CA LEU A 74 -5.25 -6.16 -3.26
C LEU A 74 -5.86 -7.40 -2.60
N ALA A 75 -7.16 -7.39 -2.32
CA ALA A 75 -7.86 -8.56 -1.76
C ALA A 75 -7.77 -9.77 -2.70
N ARG A 76 -8.00 -9.57 -4.00
CA ARG A 76 -7.87 -10.65 -5.01
C ARG A 76 -6.47 -11.23 -5.12
N HIS A 77 -5.45 -10.45 -4.75
CA HIS A 77 -4.08 -10.92 -4.80
C HIS A 77 -3.65 -11.57 -3.48
N TYR A 78 -3.89 -10.89 -2.36
CA TYR A 78 -3.35 -11.25 -1.05
C TYR A 78 -4.29 -12.07 -0.17
N PHE A 79 -5.61 -12.01 -0.39
CA PHE A 79 -6.60 -12.73 0.42
C PHE A 79 -7.13 -13.94 -0.33
N THR A 80 -6.22 -14.68 -0.95
CA THR A 80 -6.51 -15.95 -1.59
C THR A 80 -6.00 -17.11 -0.76
N SER A 81 -6.72 -18.23 -0.79
CA SER A 81 -6.35 -19.49 -0.14
C SER A 81 -5.03 -20.09 -0.67
N LEU A 82 -4.53 -19.58 -1.80
CA LEU A 82 -3.26 -19.93 -2.42
C LEU A 82 -2.11 -18.98 -2.06
N SER A 83 -2.37 -17.89 -1.31
CA SER A 83 -1.32 -17.00 -0.85
C SER A 83 -0.35 -17.78 0.03
N PRO A 84 0.97 -17.76 -0.24
CA PRO A 84 1.93 -18.54 0.51
C PRO A 84 1.92 -18.07 1.97
N SER A 85 1.40 -18.92 2.86
CA SER A 85 1.69 -18.83 4.29
C SER A 85 3.21 -18.88 4.46
N PRO A 86 3.83 -17.99 5.27
CA PRO A 86 5.27 -18.05 5.50
C PRO A 86 5.60 -19.43 6.04
N SER A 87 6.48 -20.14 5.33
CA SER A 87 6.97 -21.45 5.73
C SER A 87 7.50 -21.38 7.16
N LYS A 88 6.89 -22.16 8.07
CA LYS A 88 7.50 -22.45 9.37
C LYS A 88 8.89 -23.03 9.10
N SER A 89 9.92 -22.34 9.58
CA SER A 89 11.31 -22.80 9.54
C SER A 89 11.43 -24.16 10.23
N ALA A 90 12.24 -25.02 9.64
CA ALA A 90 12.47 -26.39 10.06
C ALA A 90 13.01 -26.46 11.50
N SER A 91 12.28 -27.12 12.39
CA SER A 91 12.86 -27.89 13.50
C SER A 91 11.92 -29.03 13.95
N SER A 92 12.32 -30.23 13.56
CA SER A 92 12.10 -31.55 14.20
C SER A 92 10.69 -32.17 14.30
N PRO A 93 10.60 -33.52 14.24
CA PRO A 93 9.35 -34.24 14.02
C PRO A 93 8.68 -34.71 15.32
N SER A 94 7.40 -35.09 15.18
CA SER A 94 6.52 -35.83 16.09
C SER A 94 5.58 -35.01 16.99
N SER A 95 4.35 -34.85 16.52
CA SER A 95 3.17 -35.43 17.20
C SER A 95 2.00 -35.36 16.23
N GLU A 96 1.34 -36.51 16.07
CA GLU A 96 0.11 -36.66 15.32
C GLU A 96 -0.92 -35.60 15.77
N GLN A 97 -1.42 -34.81 14.83
CA GLN A 97 -2.61 -34.01 15.08
C GLN A 97 -3.57 -34.14 13.91
N ASN A 98 -4.67 -34.81 14.23
CA ASN A 98 -5.90 -35.03 13.48
C ASN A 98 -6.16 -34.00 12.40
N GLY A 99 -6.46 -34.49 11.19
CA GLY A 99 -7.07 -33.72 10.13
C GLY A 99 -8.41 -33.17 10.59
N ILE A 100 -8.41 -31.91 11.04
CA ILE A 100 -9.60 -31.09 11.06
C ILE A 100 -9.78 -30.63 9.61
N ASN A 101 -10.61 -31.35 8.86
CA ASN A 101 -11.23 -30.79 7.68
C ASN A 101 -12.02 -29.57 8.16
N HIS A 102 -11.48 -28.36 7.93
CA HIS A 102 -12.23 -27.15 8.14
C HIS A 102 -13.31 -27.13 7.06
N ASP A 103 -14.47 -27.68 7.40
CA ASP A 103 -15.70 -27.56 6.63
C ASP A 103 -15.92 -26.05 6.42
N LYS A 104 -15.80 -25.58 5.17
CA LYS A 104 -16.03 -24.17 4.84
C LYS A 104 -17.46 -23.87 5.27
N SER A 105 -17.59 -23.10 6.33
CA SER A 105 -18.90 -22.65 6.78
C SER A 105 -19.51 -21.80 5.67
N LYS A 106 -20.84 -21.83 5.54
CA LYS A 106 -21.57 -21.08 4.51
C LYS A 106 -21.37 -19.55 4.64
N ASP A 107 -20.77 -19.12 5.75
CA ASP A 107 -20.51 -17.73 6.13
C ASP A 107 -19.02 -17.33 5.93
N ASP A 108 -18.17 -18.23 5.46
CA ASP A 108 -16.78 -17.88 5.15
C ASP A 108 -16.72 -16.92 3.95
N PRO A 109 -16.02 -15.77 4.06
CA PRO A 109 -15.89 -14.81 2.98
C PRO A 109 -15.36 -15.46 1.70
N ALA A 110 -15.88 -15.02 0.55
CA ALA A 110 -15.41 -15.51 -0.74
C ALA A 110 -13.90 -15.26 -0.91
N ASP A 111 -13.20 -16.24 -1.49
CA ASP A 111 -11.77 -16.13 -1.71
C ASP A 111 -11.45 -14.92 -2.62
N GLY A 112 -10.45 -14.13 -2.24
CA GLY A 112 -10.11 -12.89 -2.94
C GLY A 112 -11.07 -11.71 -2.69
N SER A 113 -12.05 -11.84 -1.80
CA SER A 113 -12.93 -10.74 -1.38
C SER A 113 -12.27 -9.85 -0.31
N PRO A 114 -12.59 -8.55 -0.24
CA PRO A 114 -12.11 -7.69 0.84
C PRO A 114 -12.42 -8.21 2.26
N GLU A 115 -13.53 -8.93 2.40
CA GLU A 115 -14.01 -9.53 3.65
C GLU A 115 -13.17 -10.75 4.08
N ALA A 116 -12.40 -11.36 3.16
CA ALA A 116 -11.49 -12.46 3.47
C ALA A 116 -10.24 -12.03 4.27
N GLY A 117 -10.01 -10.73 4.42
CA GLY A 117 -8.90 -10.18 5.19
C GLY A 117 -9.26 -8.85 5.86
N SER A 118 -8.28 -7.97 6.03
CA SER A 118 -8.49 -6.65 6.62
C SER A 118 -7.50 -5.64 6.04
N PHE A 119 -7.81 -4.34 6.16
CA PHE A 119 -6.94 -3.28 5.67
C PHE A 119 -6.72 -2.22 6.75
N ASN A 120 -5.52 -1.66 6.81
CA ASN A 120 -5.31 -0.34 7.39
C ASN A 120 -5.41 0.70 6.26
N ILE A 121 -6.31 1.67 6.44
CA ILE A 121 -6.46 2.84 5.57
C ILE A 121 -6.09 4.07 6.41
N ALA A 122 -5.06 4.80 6.00
CA ALA A 122 -4.54 5.91 6.79
C ALA A 122 -4.19 7.11 5.90
N ILE A 123 -4.35 8.31 6.47
CA ILE A 123 -3.96 9.57 5.82
C ILE A 123 -3.23 10.40 6.87
N GLN A 124 -1.99 10.76 6.57
CA GLN A 124 -1.21 11.69 7.37
C GLN A 124 -1.44 13.10 6.80
N ASP A 125 -2.45 13.80 7.32
CA ASP A 125 -2.87 15.12 6.83
C ASP A 125 -2.15 16.24 7.59
N GLY A 126 -1.01 16.71 7.06
CA GLY A 126 -0.15 17.72 7.66
C GLY A 126 1.10 17.18 8.35
N ALA A 127 2.13 18.04 8.48
CA ALA A 127 3.45 17.64 8.98
C ALA A 127 3.41 17.00 10.38
N GLU A 128 2.62 17.55 11.31
CA GLU A 128 2.48 17.01 12.68
C GLU A 128 1.77 15.64 12.73
N ALA A 129 1.08 15.25 11.66
CA ALA A 129 0.49 13.92 11.51
C ALA A 129 1.46 12.90 10.87
N GLY A 130 2.73 13.29 10.63
CA GLY A 130 3.74 12.46 9.97
C GLY A 130 3.80 12.63 8.45
N GLN A 131 3.12 13.62 7.87
CA GLN A 131 3.15 13.85 6.42
C GLN A 131 4.55 14.30 5.98
N THR A 132 5.22 13.47 5.18
CA THR A 132 6.60 13.73 4.73
C THR A 132 6.70 14.22 3.29
N VAL A 133 5.66 13.99 2.48
CA VAL A 133 5.48 14.61 1.15
C VAL A 133 4.23 15.47 1.19
N ALA A 134 4.37 16.76 0.87
CA ALA A 134 3.28 17.74 0.80
C ALA A 134 2.38 17.53 -0.43
N HIS A 135 1.80 16.33 -0.49
CA HIS A 135 0.84 15.88 -1.49
C HIS A 135 -0.03 14.84 -0.79
N VAL A 136 -1.33 15.07 -0.65
CA VAL A 136 -2.29 14.12 -0.05
C VAL A 136 -2.07 12.72 -0.61
N HIS A 137 -1.97 11.74 0.27
CA HIS A 137 -1.87 10.33 -0.10
C HIS A 137 -2.56 9.47 0.94
N VAL A 138 -3.32 8.50 0.47
CA VAL A 138 -3.98 7.49 1.28
C VAL A 138 -3.11 6.24 1.27
N HIS A 139 -2.65 5.82 2.45
CA HIS A 139 -2.01 4.52 2.64
C HIS A 139 -3.09 3.44 2.60
N VAL A 140 -2.88 2.43 1.75
CA VAL A 140 -3.74 1.24 1.68
C VAL A 140 -2.86 0.02 1.94
N ILE A 141 -3.07 -0.64 3.08
CA ILE A 141 -2.19 -1.71 3.55
C ILE A 141 -3.02 -2.96 3.86
N PRO A 142 -2.86 -4.07 3.12
CA PRO A 142 -3.53 -5.32 3.42
C PRO A 142 -2.92 -6.00 4.65
N ARG A 143 -3.78 -6.53 5.51
CA ARG A 143 -3.43 -7.35 6.68
C ARG A 143 -3.74 -8.80 6.35
N ILE A 144 -2.69 -9.55 6.04
CA ILE A 144 -2.75 -10.92 5.51
C ILE A 144 -2.83 -11.88 6.70
N ARG A 145 -3.88 -12.71 6.77
CA ARG A 145 -4.06 -13.70 7.84
C ARG A 145 -2.87 -14.66 7.91
N GLY A 146 -2.38 -14.92 9.13
CA GLY A 146 -1.23 -15.81 9.37
C GLY A 146 0.12 -15.26 8.89
N ALA A 147 0.20 -14.01 8.44
CA ALA A 147 1.45 -13.36 8.03
C ALA A 147 1.61 -11.98 8.66
N THR A 148 0.67 -11.06 8.42
CA THR A 148 0.75 -9.65 8.87
C THR A 148 -0.49 -9.16 9.61
N ALA A 149 -1.53 -9.99 9.70
CA ALA A 149 -2.70 -9.73 10.54
C ALA A 149 -2.29 -9.66 12.01
N LYS A 150 -3.01 -8.82 12.78
CA LYS A 150 -2.80 -8.73 14.22
C LYS A 150 -3.34 -10.00 14.89
N GLU A 151 -2.47 -10.80 15.47
CA GLU A 151 -2.88 -12.02 16.20
C GLU A 151 -3.17 -11.66 17.67
N GLY A 152 -4.45 -11.40 17.96
CA GLY A 152 -4.96 -11.20 19.32
C GLY A 152 -4.68 -9.83 19.98
N PRO A 153 -5.11 -9.66 21.24
CA PRO A 153 -4.89 -8.44 22.02
C PRO A 153 -3.43 -8.35 22.49
N GLY A 154 -2.52 -8.06 21.55
CA GLY A 154 -1.13 -7.70 21.83
C GLY A 154 -0.92 -6.19 22.02
N PRO A 155 0.27 -5.77 22.51
CA PRO A 155 0.57 -4.38 22.80
C PRO A 155 0.53 -3.54 21.51
N GLY A 156 -0.41 -2.59 21.45
CA GLY A 156 -0.51 -1.59 20.38
C GLY A 156 -0.83 -2.14 18.97
N ASP A 157 -1.24 -1.28 18.06
CA ASP A 157 -1.19 -1.57 16.61
C ASP A 157 0.05 -0.85 16.08
N GLN A 158 1.18 -1.57 16.03
CA GLN A 158 2.53 -1.04 15.74
C GLN A 158 2.62 -0.36 14.37
N ILE A 159 1.64 -0.58 13.50
CA ILE A 159 1.61 0.04 12.17
C ILE A 159 1.48 1.56 12.23
N TYR A 160 0.82 2.12 13.25
CA TYR A 160 0.72 3.58 13.41
C TYR A 160 2.05 4.19 13.84
N GLU A 161 2.77 3.51 14.72
CA GLU A 161 4.14 3.88 15.11
C GLU A 161 5.08 3.76 13.92
N ALA A 162 4.98 2.68 13.15
CA ALA A 162 5.78 2.47 11.95
C ALA A 162 5.48 3.49 10.84
N MET A 163 4.23 3.95 10.70
CA MET A 163 3.87 5.04 9.78
C MET A 163 4.47 6.39 10.19
N ALA A 164 4.61 6.66 11.49
CA ALA A 164 5.20 7.90 12.00
C ALA A 164 6.74 7.87 12.05
N ALA A 165 7.34 6.69 12.05
CA ALA A 165 8.80 6.51 12.06
C ALA A 165 9.45 6.77 10.69
N GLU A 166 10.79 6.79 10.65
CA GLU A 166 11.60 6.91 9.42
C GLU A 166 11.28 5.81 8.37
N GLU A 167 10.78 4.70 8.87
CA GLU A 167 10.15 3.58 8.19
C GLU A 167 9.03 3.98 7.21
N GLY A 168 8.08 4.78 7.71
CA GLY A 168 6.95 5.33 6.98
C GLY A 168 7.26 6.63 6.25
N ASN A 169 8.50 7.15 6.37
CA ASN A 169 8.93 8.40 5.75
C ASN A 169 9.10 8.25 4.23
N VAL A 170 7.98 8.26 3.51
CA VAL A 170 7.94 8.16 2.05
C VAL A 170 8.73 9.31 1.41
N GLY A 171 8.67 10.51 1.97
CA GLY A 171 9.37 11.69 1.46
C GLY A 171 10.89 11.58 1.56
N GLY A 172 11.40 11.15 2.71
CA GLY A 172 12.82 10.88 2.94
C GLY A 172 13.32 9.76 2.04
N ALA A 173 12.55 8.67 1.90
CA ALA A 173 12.92 7.57 1.01
C ALA A 173 13.03 8.00 -0.46
N LEU A 174 12.07 8.78 -0.95
CA LEU A 174 12.09 9.31 -2.32
C LEU A 174 13.22 10.32 -2.53
N TRP A 175 13.50 11.15 -1.52
CA TRP A 175 14.64 12.07 -1.52
C TRP A 175 15.97 11.34 -1.66
N ASP A 176 16.19 10.29 -0.85
CA ASP A 176 17.42 9.49 -0.91
C ASP A 176 17.61 8.81 -2.27
N ARG A 177 16.51 8.34 -2.88
CA ARG A 177 16.51 7.77 -4.24
C ARG A 177 16.90 8.80 -5.29
N GLU A 178 16.30 9.99 -5.24
CA GLU A 178 16.49 11.03 -6.25
C GLU A 178 17.85 11.74 -6.11
N MET A 179 18.30 11.98 -4.88
CA MET A 179 19.57 12.64 -4.60
C MET A 179 20.79 11.73 -4.82
N LYS A 180 20.64 10.40 -4.78
CA LYS A 180 21.68 9.48 -5.27
C LYS A 180 21.99 9.66 -6.76
N LYS A 181 21.03 10.16 -7.56
CA LYS A 181 21.22 10.41 -9.00
C LYS A 181 21.82 11.78 -9.32
N LEU A 182 21.70 12.75 -8.42
CA LEU A 182 22.09 14.13 -8.67
C LEU A 182 23.07 14.59 -7.58
N MET A 183 24.37 14.37 -7.79
CA MET A 183 25.37 15.05 -6.97
C MET A 183 25.21 16.57 -7.14
N LEU A 184 24.80 17.20 -6.03
CA LEU A 184 24.93 18.62 -5.72
C LEU A 184 23.99 19.59 -6.46
N ARG A 185 22.74 19.73 -5.96
CA ARG A 185 22.01 21.02 -5.82
C ARG A 185 20.62 20.81 -5.19
N LEU A 186 20.34 21.57 -4.13
CA LEU A 186 19.03 21.88 -3.50
C LEU A 186 18.61 21.06 -2.27
N GLY A 187 18.29 21.78 -1.19
CA GLY A 187 17.37 21.41 -0.10
C GLY A 187 17.91 20.52 1.02
N ALA A 188 17.25 20.59 2.19
CA ALA A 188 17.43 19.66 3.31
C ALA A 188 16.49 18.45 3.15
N ARG A 189 16.94 17.25 3.55
CA ARG A 189 16.16 16.00 3.53
C ARG A 189 14.89 16.17 4.38
N PRO A 190 13.70 15.77 3.91
CA PRO A 190 12.46 15.85 4.69
C PRO A 190 12.50 14.98 5.96
N GLU A 191 12.19 15.58 7.11
CA GLU A 191 12.07 14.89 8.40
C GLU A 191 10.58 14.66 8.75
N PRO A 192 10.20 13.51 9.34
CA PRO A 192 8.85 13.30 9.84
C PRO A 192 8.52 14.28 10.98
N GLY A 193 7.35 14.91 10.94
CA GLY A 193 6.83 15.71 12.06
C GLY A 193 5.99 14.88 13.03
N GLY A 194 6.00 15.24 14.32
CA GLY A 194 5.25 14.56 15.40
C GLY A 194 6.09 13.47 16.09
N SER A 195 6.58 13.74 17.30
CA SER A 195 7.48 12.84 18.03
C SER A 195 6.73 11.86 18.95
N PHE A 196 6.83 10.57 18.66
CA PHE A 196 6.79 9.50 19.66
C PHE A 196 8.15 8.76 19.67
N PRO A 197 8.58 8.18 20.81
CA PRO A 197 9.91 7.59 20.95
C PRO A 197 10.17 6.50 19.89
N SER A 198 11.30 6.60 19.20
CA SER A 198 11.75 5.68 18.16
C SER A 198 12.11 4.30 18.74
N ILE A 199 11.69 3.23 18.05
CA ILE A 199 12.30 1.91 18.20
C ILE A 199 13.23 1.71 17.00
N GLU A 200 14.50 1.37 17.24
CA GLU A 200 15.46 1.03 16.18
C GLU A 200 15.06 -0.29 15.52
N ASP A 201 14.98 -0.31 14.19
CA ASP A 201 14.58 -1.50 13.44
C ASP A 201 15.46 -1.63 12.17
N SER A 202 16.41 -2.56 12.23
CA SER A 202 17.55 -2.68 11.33
C SER A 202 17.29 -3.58 10.10
N GLU A 203 16.06 -4.03 9.90
CA GLU A 203 15.73 -5.04 8.87
C GLU A 203 15.10 -4.46 7.59
N ARG A 204 14.69 -3.19 7.56
CA ARG A 204 13.97 -2.59 6.42
C ARG A 204 14.88 -1.82 5.45
N HIS A 205 14.89 -2.26 4.19
CA HIS A 205 15.73 -1.71 3.12
C HIS A 205 14.88 -1.10 2.00
N PRO A 206 15.29 0.04 1.41
CA PRO A 206 14.59 0.64 0.28
C PRO A 206 14.57 -0.30 -0.92
N ARG A 207 13.43 -0.39 -1.61
CA ARG A 207 13.29 -1.22 -2.81
C ARG A 207 13.96 -0.57 -4.02
N SER A 208 14.41 -1.40 -4.97
CA SER A 208 14.93 -0.95 -6.25
C SER A 208 13.80 -0.48 -7.18
N ALA A 209 14.13 0.38 -8.15
CA ALA A 209 13.16 0.87 -9.13
C ALA A 209 12.58 -0.27 -10.00
N GLU A 210 13.38 -1.30 -10.29
CA GLU A 210 12.98 -2.47 -11.07
C GLU A 210 11.93 -3.32 -10.32
N GLU A 211 12.15 -3.56 -9.03
CA GLU A 211 11.17 -4.27 -8.17
C GLU A 211 9.84 -3.52 -8.11
N MET A 212 9.89 -2.20 -7.95
CA MET A 212 8.68 -1.38 -7.94
C MET A 212 7.94 -1.42 -9.28
N GLU A 213 8.64 -1.35 -10.40
CA GLU A 213 8.02 -1.45 -11.72
C GLU A 213 7.40 -2.83 -11.97
N ALA A 214 8.07 -3.90 -11.53
CA ALA A 214 7.55 -5.26 -11.61
C ALA A 214 6.27 -5.44 -10.80
N GLU A 215 6.23 -4.92 -9.56
CA GLU A 215 5.02 -4.93 -8.73
C GLU A 215 3.90 -4.10 -9.35
N ALA A 216 4.20 -2.93 -9.90
CA ALA A 216 3.22 -2.11 -10.61
C ALA A 216 2.66 -2.82 -11.86
N LYS A 217 3.49 -3.58 -12.59
CA LYS A 217 3.03 -4.43 -13.71
C LYS A 217 2.08 -5.53 -13.24
N LEU A 218 2.40 -6.19 -12.14
CA LEU A 218 1.55 -7.23 -11.54
C LEU A 218 0.18 -6.65 -11.12
N PHE A 219 0.16 -5.53 -10.40
CA PHE A 219 -1.10 -4.92 -9.96
C PHE A 219 -1.96 -4.42 -11.12
N ARG A 220 -1.34 -3.97 -12.21
CA ARG A 220 -2.06 -3.66 -13.46
C ARG A 220 -2.79 -4.87 -14.03
N SER A 221 -2.12 -6.02 -14.12
CA SER A 221 -2.76 -7.23 -14.67
C SER A 221 -3.94 -7.70 -13.80
N VAL A 222 -3.82 -7.59 -12.47
CA VAL A 222 -4.92 -7.91 -11.54
C VAL A 222 -6.11 -6.95 -11.74
N LEU A 223 -5.86 -5.65 -11.96
CA LEU A 223 -6.91 -4.66 -12.25
C LEU A 223 -7.62 -4.91 -13.58
N GLU A 224 -6.90 -5.35 -14.60
CA GLU A 224 -7.46 -5.69 -15.92
C GLU A 224 -8.40 -6.89 -15.81
N GLN A 225 -7.95 -7.99 -15.20
CA GLN A 225 -8.77 -9.18 -14.95
C GLN A 225 -10.03 -8.86 -14.12
N MET A 226 -9.93 -7.89 -13.20
CA MET A 226 -11.07 -7.42 -12.43
C MET A 226 -12.11 -6.67 -13.26
N GLY A 227 -11.65 -5.84 -14.20
CA GLY A 227 -12.54 -5.14 -15.14
C GLY A 227 -13.33 -6.12 -16.00
N ASP A 228 -12.68 -7.14 -16.55
CA ASP A 228 -13.32 -8.11 -17.45
C ASP A 228 -14.39 -8.95 -16.73
N ALA A 229 -14.12 -9.38 -15.50
CA ALA A 229 -15.07 -10.13 -14.68
C ALA A 229 -16.33 -9.32 -14.34
N GLU A 230 -16.19 -8.03 -14.03
CA GLU A 230 -17.33 -7.15 -13.74
C GLU A 230 -18.20 -6.84 -14.97
N HIS A 231 -17.61 -6.82 -16.18
CA HIS A 231 -18.36 -6.64 -17.42
C HIS A 231 -19.05 -7.93 -17.88
N GLY A 232 -18.44 -9.10 -17.66
CA GLY A 232 -19.03 -10.39 -17.97
C GLY A 232 -20.20 -10.79 -17.06
N ALA A 233 -20.22 -10.34 -15.80
CA ALA A 233 -21.31 -10.61 -14.87
C ALA A 233 -22.55 -9.70 -15.04
N ARG A 234 -22.48 -8.70 -15.94
CA ARG A 234 -23.55 -7.72 -16.21
C ARG A 234 -24.23 -7.91 -17.58
N GLN A 235 -23.88 -8.97 -18.31
CA GLN A 235 -24.56 -9.42 -19.54
C GLN A 235 -25.33 -10.72 -19.24
#